data_AF-A0A2X3J6L1-F1
#
_entry.id   AF-A0A2X3J6L1-F1
#
_cell.length_a   1.000
_cell.length_b   1.000
_cell.length_c   1.000
_cell.angle_alpha   90.00
_cell.angle_beta   90.00
_cell.angle_gamma   90.00
#
_symmetry.space_group_name_H-M   'P 1'
#
loop_
_entity.id
_entity.type
_entity.pdbx_description
1 polymer ?
#
loop_
_entity_poly.entity_id
_entity_poly.type
_entity_poly.pdbx_seq_one_letter_code
_entity_poly.pdbx_strand_id
1 'polypeptide(L)' 'MAVDPKLIGATNVRLVAYKIAGEQTPATYDFKAAAIPQALLASQPGPVNVVSLSKNYSGLGPDRRLYRAVVRHARSEK' A
#
# COMPACT_ATOMS: atom_id res chain seq x y z
N MET A 1 -4.59 -4.32 -12.86
CA MET A 1 -4.76 -4.18 -11.40
C MET A 1 -4.19 -2.83 -10.98
N ALA A 2 -4.71 -2.20 -9.93
CA ALA A 2 -4.34 -0.84 -9.53
C ALA A 2 -3.95 -0.74 -8.05
N VAL A 3 -3.11 0.25 -7.75
CA VAL A 3 -2.66 0.64 -6.40
C VAL A 3 -2.95 2.14 -6.25
N ASP A 4 -3.30 2.60 -5.04
CA ASP A 4 -3.47 4.02 -4.77
C ASP A 4 -2.12 4.78 -4.84
N PRO A 5 -1.94 5.76 -5.75
CA PRO A 5 -0.70 6.53 -5.83
C PRO A 5 -0.35 7.28 -4.54
N LYS A 6 -1.36 7.73 -3.78
CA LYS A 6 -1.15 8.38 -2.47
C LYS A 6 -0.50 7.42 -1.49
N LEU A 7 -0.88 6.15 -1.55
CA LEU A 7 -0.28 5.11 -0.73
C LEU A 7 1.19 4.87 -1.10
N ILE A 8 1.50 4.80 -2.40
CA ILE A 8 2.88 4.59 -2.87
C ILE A 8 3.79 5.68 -2.31
N GLY A 9 3.41 6.96 -2.46
CA GLY A 9 4.18 8.08 -1.92
C GLY A 9 4.37 8.00 -0.41
N ALA A 10 3.30 7.73 0.34
CA ALA A 10 3.38 7.60 1.80
C ALA A 10 4.28 6.44 2.26
N THR A 11 4.23 5.30 1.57
CA THR A 11 5.10 4.14 1.87
C THR A 11 6.56 4.46 1.57
N ASN A 12 6.86 5.14 0.46
CA ASN A 12 8.23 5.53 0.13
C ASN A 12 8.82 6.48 1.19
N VAL A 13 8.05 7.48 1.63
CA VAL A 13 8.49 8.38 2.71
C VAL A 13 8.77 7.60 4.00
N ARG A 14 7.94 6.61 4.34
CA ARG A 14 8.17 5.76 5.51
C ARG A 14 9.41 4.88 5.38
N LEU A 15 9.67 4.30 4.21
CA LEU A 15 10.90 3.54 3.96
C LEU A 15 12.15 4.42 4.13
N VAL A 16 12.12 5.67 3.63
CA VAL A 16 13.19 6.63 3.87
C VAL A 16 13.33 6.95 5.36
N ALA A 17 12.22 7.16 6.08
CA ALA A 17 12.24 7.42 7.51
C ALA A 17 12.85 6.25 8.32
N TYR A 18 12.55 5.00 7.95
CA TYR A 18 13.19 3.82 8.55
C TYR A 18 14.70 3.82 8.33
N LYS A 19 15.17 4.13 7.11
CA LYS A 19 16.60 4.25 6.83
C LYS A 19 17.27 5.35 7.66
N ILE A 20 16.61 6.50 7.82
CA ILE A 20 17.11 7.60 8.67
C ILE A 20 17.20 7.17 10.13
N ALA A 21 16.24 6.37 10.61
CA ALA A 21 16.24 5.82 11.96
C ALA A 21 17.24 4.67 12.18
N GLY A 22 17.99 4.25 11.15
CA GLY A 22 18.94 3.14 11.23
C GLY A 22 18.30 1.74 11.13
N GLU A 23 17.02 1.66 10.76
CA GLU A 23 16.33 0.39 10.56
C GLU A 23 16.66 -0.22 9.20
N GLN A 24 16.84 -1.53 9.16
CA GLN A 24 17.05 -2.27 7.92
C GLN A 24 15.76 -2.33 7.09
N THR A 25 15.82 -1.94 5.83
CA THR A 25 14.67 -1.94 4.91
C THR A 25 14.91 -2.88 3.74
N PRO A 26 13.90 -3.63 3.28
CA PRO A 26 14.05 -4.54 2.16
C PRO A 26 14.46 -3.79 0.88
N ALA A 27 15.24 -4.46 0.03
CA ALA A 27 15.67 -3.92 -1.26
C ALA A 27 14.49 -3.65 -2.21
N THR A 28 13.44 -4.47 -2.13
CA THR A 28 12.21 -4.36 -2.91
C THR A 28 10.98 -4.45 -1.99
N TYR A 29 9.93 -3.72 -2.35
CA TYR A 29 8.65 -3.76 -1.65
C TYR A 29 7.49 -3.74 -2.64
N ASP A 30 6.76 -4.85 -2.73
CA ASP A 30 5.63 -4.99 -3.64
C ASP A 30 4.32 -4.56 -2.99
N PHE A 31 3.61 -3.68 -3.69
CA PHE A 31 2.27 -3.27 -3.29
C PHE A 31 1.23 -4.31 -3.70
N LYS A 32 0.29 -4.61 -2.80
CA LYS A 32 -0.86 -5.44 -3.14
C LYS A 32 -1.85 -4.64 -3.98
N ALA A 33 -1.91 -4.92 -5.27
CA ALA A 33 -2.87 -4.31 -6.16
C ALA A 33 -4.30 -4.91 -6.01
N ALA A 34 -5.31 -4.11 -6.32
CA ALA A 34 -6.70 -4.53 -6.43
C ALA A 34 -7.13 -4.61 -7.90
N ALA A 35 -7.93 -5.61 -8.25
CA ALA A 35 -8.68 -5.60 -9.50
C ALA A 35 -9.94 -4.75 -9.30
N ILE A 36 -10.21 -3.84 -10.25
CA ILE A 36 -11.38 -2.96 -10.23
C ILE A 36 -12.17 -3.23 -11.52
N PRO A 37 -13.14 -4.15 -11.51
CA PRO A 37 -14.00 -4.40 -12.67
C PRO A 37 -14.92 -3.22 -12.96
N GLN A 38 -15.24 -2.97 -14.23
CA GLN A 38 -16.16 -1.88 -14.61
C GLN A 38 -17.57 -2.06 -14.03
N ALA A 39 -18.08 -3.29 -14.00
CA ALA A 39 -19.40 -3.60 -13.44
C ALA A 39 -19.52 -3.20 -11.96
N LEU A 40 -18.41 -3.25 -11.21
CA LEU A 40 -18.35 -2.87 -9.81
C LEU A 40 -18.48 -1.35 -9.61
N LEU A 41 -17.95 -0.57 -10.56
CA LEU A 41 -18.09 0.89 -10.55
C LEU A 41 -19.53 1.30 -10.91
N ALA A 42 -20.11 0.63 -11.90
CA ALA A 42 -21.48 0.85 -12.34
C ALA A 42 -22.53 0.49 -11.27
N SER A 43 -22.22 -0.44 -10.36
CA SER A 43 -23.12 -0.86 -9.29
C SER A 43 -23.10 0.05 -8.05
N GLN A 44 -22.27 1.10 -8.03
CA GLN A 44 -22.21 2.01 -6.88
C GLN A 44 -23.40 2.98 -6.89
N PRO A 45 -24.02 3.26 -5.71
CA PRO A 45 -25.25 4.05 -5.62
C PRO A 45 -25.05 5.55 -5.89
N GLY A 46 -23.83 5.99 -6.22
CA GLY A 46 -23.49 7.38 -6.47
C GLY A 46 -22.08 7.53 -7.06
N PRO A 47 -21.62 8.78 -7.26
CA PRO A 47 -20.32 9.05 -7.87
C PRO A 47 -19.16 8.38 -7.13
N VAL A 48 -18.26 7.77 -7.90
CA VAL A 48 -17.08 7.06 -7.40
C VAL A 48 -15.81 7.85 -7.67
N ASN A 49 -14.88 7.82 -6.73
CA ASN A 49 -13.52 8.35 -6.89
C ASN A 49 -12.53 7.45 -6.14
N VAL A 50 -11.23 7.67 -6.32
CA VAL A 50 -10.19 6.80 -5.74
C VAL A 50 -10.25 6.78 -4.21
N VAL A 51 -10.65 7.89 -3.58
CA VAL A 51 -10.81 7.97 -2.12
C VAL A 51 -12.00 7.14 -1.64
N SER A 52 -13.14 7.18 -2.32
CA SER A 52 -14.28 6.34 -1.94
C SER A 52 -14.02 4.86 -2.20
N LEU A 53 -13.26 4.52 -3.26
CA LEU A 53 -12.80 3.14 -3.52
C LEU A 53 -11.87 2.61 -2.41
N SER A 54 -11.00 3.46 -1.84
CA SER A 54 -10.09 3.04 -0.76
C SER A 54 -10.78 2.52 0.50
N LYS A 55 -12.04 2.88 0.73
CA LYS A 55 -12.83 2.45 1.90
C LYS A 55 -13.29 1.00 1.81
N ASN A 56 -13.56 0.52 0.59
CA ASN A 56 -14.21 -0.77 0.36
C ASN A 56 -13.27 -1.84 -0.25
N TYR A 57 -12.11 -1.45 -0.79
CA TYR A 57 -11.22 -2.37 -1.50
C TYR A 57 -9.83 -2.50 -0.88
N SER A 58 -9.53 -3.71 -0.39
CA SER A 58 -8.26 -4.06 0.28
C SER A 58 -7.07 -4.12 -0.69
N GLY A 59 -6.57 -2.93 -1.06
CA GLY A 59 -5.43 -2.70 -1.96
C GLY A 59 -5.25 -1.23 -2.37
N LEU A 60 -6.27 -0.40 -2.12
CA LEU A 60 -6.28 1.03 -2.42
C LEU A 60 -6.26 1.91 -1.16
N GLY A 61 -5.95 1.35 0.01
CA GLY A 61 -6.00 2.01 1.32
C GLY A 61 -4.70 1.88 2.12
N PRO A 62 -4.64 2.39 3.37
CA PRO A 62 -3.40 2.47 4.13
C PRO A 62 -2.69 1.13 4.29
N ASP A 63 -1.41 1.11 3.96
CA ASP A 63 -0.59 -0.09 4.02
C ASP A 63 -0.11 -0.36 5.45
N ARG A 64 -0.69 -1.40 6.06
CA ARG A 64 -0.34 -1.90 7.39
C ARG A 64 0.74 -2.99 7.34
N ARG A 65 1.18 -3.41 6.15
CA ARG A 65 2.13 -4.52 5.96
C ARG A 65 3.57 -4.04 5.92
N LEU A 66 3.80 -2.76 5.64
CA LEU A 66 5.14 -2.17 5.58
C LEU A 66 5.98 -2.46 6.82
N TYR A 67 5.46 -2.17 8.02
CA TYR A 67 6.15 -2.44 9.28
C TYR A 67 6.54 -3.92 9.42
N ARG A 68 5.62 -4.83 9.05
CA ARG A 68 5.89 -6.28 9.10
C ARG A 68 6.94 -6.70 8.05
N ALA A 69 7.06 -6.01 6.93
CA ALA A 69 8.09 -6.29 5.94
C ALA A 69 9.48 -5.87 6.46
N VAL A 70 9.57 -4.66 7.03
CA VAL A 70 10.79 -4.15 7.70
C VAL A 70 11.25 -5.11 8.80
N VAL A 71 10.36 -5.46 9.74
CA VAL A 71 10.69 -6.38 10.84
C VAL A 71 11.09 -7.77 10.36
N ARG A 72 10.44 -8.30 9.31
CA ARG A 72 10.81 -9.62 8.76
C ARG A 72 12.17 -9.59 8.08
N HIS A 73 12.47 -8.53 7.35
CA HIS A 73 13.76 -8.37 6.68
C HIS A 73 14.90 -8.21 7.69
N ALA A 74 14.71 -7.39 8.73
CA ALA A 74 15.69 -7.24 9.80
C ALA A 74 15.98 -8.55 10.57
N ARG A 75 15.04 -9.51 10.56
CA ARG A 75 15.25 -10.84 11.14
C ARG A 75 15.95 -11.83 10.20
N SER A 76 15.89 -11.63 8.89
CA SER A 76 16.53 -12.51 7.91
C SER A 76 18.02 -12.26 7.73
N GLU A 77 18.53 -11.13 8.23
CA GLU A 77 19.95 -10.75 8.13
C GLU A 77 20.76 -11.07 9.40
N LYS A 78 20.15 -11.78 10.36
CA LYS A 78 20.81 -12.33 11.56
C LYS A 78 21.01 -13.83 11.42
#